data_AF-A0A919M4L6-F1
#
_entry.id   AF-A0A919M4L6-F1
#
_cell.length_a   1.000
_cell.length_b   1.000
_cell.length_c   1.000
_cell.angle_alpha   90.00
_cell.angle_beta   90.00
_cell.angle_gamma   90.00
#
_symmetry.space_group_name_H-M   'P 1'
#
loop_
_entity.id
_entity.type
_entity.pdbx_description
1 polymer ?
#
loop_
_entity_poly.entity_id
_entity_poly.type
_entity_poly.pdbx_seq_one_letter_code
_entity_poly.pdbx_strand_id
1 'polypeptide(L)'
;MVAASNWVSDNTSFLVGTVLGIAGIVTGAYFYIRSKQTKTLDWRVVSNNAIAAAQAARSVNMQMIWKGKHLSHPRLIVVKIANTGTEAISWQDLYEPIQISVEGGNILDATIVDRPTEANFLTDEAKLTDDSIAFSPRLLNSGEAFTVQLLLDAEKVSVEVRSRIAGLSRPVGDLEGMRNARQKKAQRWAVRFGIVLSVTLVTLGISARLFGFADKITPLIGLLALMLGVCAGVLTSATASKASRGRGVELI
;
A
#
# COMPACT_ATOMS: atom_id res chain seq x y z
N MET A 1 -32.00 6.93 -44.08
CA MET A 1 -31.74 7.82 -42.94
C MET A 1 -32.95 7.96 -41.99
N VAL A 2 -34.17 8.16 -42.47
CA VAL A 2 -35.37 8.31 -41.61
C VAL A 2 -35.64 7.10 -40.69
N ALA A 3 -35.41 5.87 -41.17
CA ALA A 3 -35.65 4.66 -40.36
C ALA A 3 -34.73 4.54 -39.14
N ALA A 4 -33.48 5.00 -39.24
CA ALA A 4 -32.50 4.94 -38.15
C ALA A 4 -32.79 6.00 -37.06
N SER A 5 -33.10 7.24 -37.45
CA SER A 5 -33.49 8.27 -36.47
C SER A 5 -34.71 7.87 -35.68
N ASN A 6 -35.69 7.26 -36.35
CA ASN A 6 -36.91 6.78 -35.72
C ASN A 6 -36.62 5.63 -34.76
N TRP A 7 -35.75 4.69 -35.14
CA TRP A 7 -35.36 3.61 -34.22
C TRP A 7 -34.68 4.13 -32.95
N VAL A 8 -33.78 5.12 -33.04
CA VAL A 8 -33.14 5.69 -31.84
C VAL A 8 -34.14 6.42 -30.96
N SER A 9 -35.04 7.22 -31.54
CA SER A 9 -36.10 7.86 -30.74
C SER A 9 -36.98 6.81 -30.06
N ASP A 10 -37.30 5.73 -30.76
CA ASP A 10 -38.16 4.66 -30.25
C ASP A 10 -37.47 3.85 -29.14
N ASN A 11 -36.13 3.78 -29.14
CA ASN A 11 -35.33 3.02 -28.18
C ASN A 11 -34.54 3.91 -27.19
N THR A 12 -34.79 5.23 -27.17
CA THR A 12 -34.05 6.16 -26.31
C THR A 12 -34.20 5.79 -24.83
N SER A 13 -35.40 5.37 -24.41
CA SER A 13 -35.68 4.92 -23.04
C SER A 13 -34.85 3.69 -22.64
N PHE A 14 -34.69 2.72 -23.55
CA PHE A 14 -33.88 1.52 -23.31
C PHE A 14 -32.38 1.84 -23.20
N LEU A 15 -31.87 2.72 -24.07
CA LEU A 15 -30.47 3.16 -24.03
C LEU A 15 -30.15 3.92 -22.74
N VAL A 16 -31.02 4.85 -22.34
CA VAL A 16 -30.89 5.59 -21.08
C VAL A 16 -30.95 4.62 -19.89
N GLY A 17 -31.91 3.68 -19.88
CA GLY A 17 -32.04 2.66 -18.85
C GLY A 17 -30.79 1.78 -18.72
N THR A 18 -30.18 1.39 -19.85
CA THR A 18 -28.96 0.58 -19.87
C THR A 18 -27.76 1.33 -19.29
N VAL A 19 -27.57 2.60 -19.68
CA VAL A 19 -26.47 3.43 -19.15
C VAL A 19 -26.63 3.66 -17.65
N LEU A 20 -27.85 3.99 -17.20
CA LEU A 20 -28.14 4.15 -15.78
C LEU A 20 -27.95 2.84 -15.00
N GLY A 21 -28.34 1.69 -15.57
CA GLY A 21 -28.13 0.38 -14.97
C GLY A 21 -26.64 0.06 -14.78
N ILE A 22 -25.82 0.28 -15.81
CA ILE A 22 -24.35 0.08 -15.71
C ILE A 22 -23.75 1.04 -14.69
N ALA A 23 -24.13 2.32 -14.71
CA ALA A 23 -23.65 3.30 -13.73
C ALA A 23 -24.03 2.89 -12.30
N GLY A 24 -25.24 2.38 -12.09
CA GLY A 24 -25.72 1.84 -10.82
C GLY A 24 -24.87 0.66 -10.32
N ILE A 25 -24.59 -0.32 -11.18
CA ILE A 25 -23.75 -1.48 -10.84
C ILE A 25 -22.32 -1.05 -10.51
N VAL A 26 -21.71 -0.17 -11.33
CA VAL A 26 -20.35 0.32 -11.10
C VAL A 26 -20.25 1.08 -9.79
N THR A 27 -21.22 1.96 -9.52
CA THR A 27 -21.28 2.73 -8.28
C THR A 27 -21.48 1.81 -7.07
N GLY A 28 -22.41 0.86 -7.16
CA GLY A 28 -22.65 -0.13 -6.10
C GLY A 28 -21.43 -0.99 -5.82
N ALA A 29 -20.76 -1.52 -6.85
CA ALA A 29 -19.53 -2.28 -6.71
C ALA A 29 -18.39 -1.45 -6.12
N TYR A 30 -18.26 -0.18 -6.55
CA TYR A 30 -17.28 0.74 -6.00
C TYR A 30 -17.48 0.96 -4.50
N PHE A 31 -18.71 1.23 -4.06
CA PHE A 31 -19.02 1.40 -2.64
C PHE A 31 -18.83 0.10 -1.86
N TYR A 32 -19.23 -1.05 -2.39
CA TYR A 32 -19.06 -2.35 -1.76
C TYR A 32 -17.58 -2.71 -1.52
N ILE A 33 -16.72 -2.45 -2.51
CA ILE A 33 -15.28 -2.72 -2.38
C ILE A 33 -14.65 -1.76 -1.36
N ARG A 34 -15.13 -0.51 -1.28
CA ARG A 34 -14.61 0.49 -0.35
C ARG A 34 -15.15 0.35 1.08
N SER A 35 -16.36 -0.18 1.25
CA SER A 35 -17.00 -0.37 2.55
C SER A 35 -16.53 -1.61 3.29
N LYS A 36 -15.71 -2.47 2.65
CA LYS A 36 -15.19 -3.66 3.30
C LYS A 36 -14.32 -3.27 4.51
N GLN A 37 -14.85 -3.58 5.67
CA GLN A 37 -14.16 -3.51 6.95
C GLN A 37 -13.03 -4.54 6.98
N THR A 38 -11.81 -4.08 7.23
CA THR A 38 -10.60 -4.90 7.24
C THR A 38 -9.68 -4.44 8.35
N LYS A 39 -9.16 -5.38 9.14
CA LYS A 39 -8.05 -5.14 10.07
C LYS A 39 -6.77 -5.64 9.43
N THR A 40 -5.80 -4.75 9.23
CA THR A 40 -4.48 -5.11 8.70
C THR A 40 -3.40 -4.29 9.38
N LEU A 41 -2.35 -4.97 9.83
CA LEU A 41 -1.17 -4.34 10.39
C LEU A 41 0.00 -4.56 9.43
N ASP A 42 0.70 -3.50 9.08
CA ASP A 42 1.91 -3.58 8.27
C ASP A 42 3.06 -2.82 8.92
N TRP A 43 4.28 -3.14 8.50
CA TRP A 43 5.48 -2.49 8.99
C TRP A 43 6.47 -2.21 7.87
N ARG A 44 7.45 -1.34 8.10
CA ARG A 44 8.64 -1.20 7.24
C ARG A 44 9.82 -0.72 8.04
N VAL A 45 11.01 -1.08 7.57
CA VAL A 45 12.25 -0.41 7.99
C VAL A 45 12.33 0.93 7.28
N VAL A 46 12.28 2.03 8.03
CA VAL A 46 12.43 3.39 7.52
C VAL A 46 13.91 3.74 7.35
N SER A 47 14.76 3.27 8.27
CA SER A 47 16.19 3.54 8.27
C SER A 47 16.94 2.38 8.91
N ASN A 48 18.14 2.08 8.41
CA ASN A 48 19.01 1.02 8.93
C ASN A 48 20.48 1.45 8.86
N ASN A 49 20.88 2.34 9.77
CA ASN A 49 22.18 3.00 9.71
C ASN A 49 23.15 2.38 10.72
N ALA A 50 24.38 2.10 10.28
CA ALA A 50 25.47 1.81 11.20
C ALA A 50 25.93 3.12 11.84
N ILE A 51 26.03 3.16 13.18
CA ILE A 51 26.40 4.39 13.92
C ILE A 51 27.88 4.75 13.66
N ALA A 52 28.72 3.75 13.41
CA ALA A 52 30.01 3.95 12.77
C ALA A 52 30.10 3.02 11.55
N ALA A 53 30.60 3.55 10.43
CA ALA A 53 31.08 2.69 9.36
C ALA A 53 32.17 1.80 9.96
N ALA A 54 31.94 0.49 10.07
CA ALA A 54 32.85 -0.47 10.71
C ALA A 54 34.30 -0.34 10.20
N GLN A 55 34.48 0.13 8.96
CA GLN A 55 35.76 0.46 8.35
C GLN A 55 36.48 1.64 9.04
N ALA A 56 35.78 2.74 9.29
CA ALA A 56 36.34 3.96 9.88
C ALA A 56 36.67 3.79 11.37
N ALA A 57 35.88 2.98 12.08
CA ALA A 57 36.15 2.66 13.49
C ALA A 57 37.46 1.85 13.64
N ARG A 58 37.72 0.91 12.71
CA ARG A 58 38.94 0.09 12.70
C ARG A 58 40.21 0.88 12.38
N SER A 59 40.13 1.92 11.56
CA SER A 59 41.31 2.73 11.22
C SER A 59 41.73 3.71 12.32
N VAL A 60 40.83 4.05 13.26
CA VAL A 60 41.07 5.11 14.27
C VAL A 60 41.06 4.55 15.71
N ASN A 61 41.08 3.22 15.91
CA ASN A 61 40.95 2.60 17.24
C ASN A 61 39.76 3.17 18.05
N MET A 62 38.65 3.48 17.38
CA MET A 62 37.47 4.04 18.04
C MET A 62 36.67 2.91 18.71
N GLN A 63 36.37 3.07 20.00
CA GLN A 63 35.54 2.14 20.76
C GLN A 63 34.19 2.80 21.08
N MET A 64 33.10 2.08 20.84
CA MET A 64 31.76 2.50 21.25
C MET A 64 31.33 1.68 22.47
N ILE A 65 30.85 2.38 23.50
CA ILE A 65 30.42 1.78 24.77
C ILE A 65 28.99 2.23 25.05
N TRP A 66 28.11 1.28 25.35
CA TRP A 66 26.73 1.54 25.75
C TRP A 66 26.45 0.87 27.10
N LYS A 67 26.09 1.65 28.12
CA LYS A 67 25.85 1.18 29.49
C LYS A 67 26.98 0.25 30.01
N GLY A 68 28.22 0.57 29.68
CA GLY A 68 29.41 -0.22 30.07
C GLY A 68 29.72 -1.44 29.20
N LYS A 69 28.91 -1.75 28.18
CA LYS A 69 29.17 -2.84 27.22
C LYS A 69 29.83 -2.30 25.95
N HIS A 70 30.93 -2.92 25.53
CA HIS A 70 31.57 -2.63 24.24
C HIS A 70 30.68 -3.11 23.09
N LEU A 71 30.48 -2.25 22.11
CA LEU A 71 29.69 -2.55 20.92
C LEU A 71 30.61 -2.77 19.71
N SER A 72 30.37 -3.83 18.95
CA SER A 72 31.21 -4.19 17.80
C SER A 72 30.72 -3.56 16.51
N HIS A 73 29.42 -3.62 16.27
CA HIS A 73 28.71 -3.17 15.08
C HIS A 73 27.39 -2.49 15.48
N PRO A 74 27.44 -1.34 16.19
CA PRO A 74 26.23 -0.67 16.62
C PRO A 74 25.45 -0.12 15.42
N ARG A 75 24.15 -0.41 15.39
CA ARG A 75 23.22 0.06 14.37
C ARG A 75 22.00 0.66 15.01
N LEU A 76 21.47 1.65 14.32
CA LEU A 76 20.23 2.33 14.63
C LEU A 76 19.20 1.99 13.56
N ILE A 77 18.20 1.20 13.93
CA ILE A 77 17.12 0.80 13.03
C ILE A 77 15.85 1.53 13.42
N VAL A 78 15.15 2.08 12.44
CA VAL A 78 13.87 2.74 12.63
C VAL A 78 12.80 1.92 11.94
N VAL A 79 11.88 1.36 12.70
CA VAL A 79 10.77 0.52 12.21
C VAL A 79 9.47 1.29 12.37
N LYS A 80 8.74 1.48 11.28
CA LYS A 80 7.40 2.08 11.31
C LYS A 80 6.36 0.98 11.20
N ILE A 81 5.41 0.96 12.14
CA ILE A 81 4.30 0.02 12.19
C ILE A 81 3.00 0.81 12.03
N ALA A 82 2.10 0.35 11.17
CA ALA A 82 0.88 1.06 10.79
C ALA A 82 -0.32 0.13 10.70
N ASN A 83 -1.47 0.62 11.14
CA ASN A 83 -2.75 0.01 10.80
C ASN A 83 -3.16 0.48 9.40
N THR A 84 -3.05 -0.40 8.41
CA THR A 84 -3.42 -0.12 7.02
C THR A 84 -4.82 -0.59 6.67
N GLY A 85 -5.52 -1.15 7.66
CA GLY A 85 -6.91 -1.58 7.56
C GLY A 85 -7.86 -0.39 7.57
N THR A 86 -9.14 -0.68 7.40
CA THR A 86 -10.25 0.28 7.53
C THR A 86 -10.88 0.27 8.92
N GLU A 87 -10.57 -0.73 9.74
CA GLU A 87 -11.02 -0.82 11.13
C GLU A 87 -9.89 -0.53 12.12
N ALA A 88 -10.24 0.02 13.28
CA ALA A 88 -9.30 0.21 14.38
C ALA A 88 -8.89 -1.14 14.99
N ILE A 89 -7.66 -1.18 15.51
CA ILE A 89 -7.12 -2.31 16.27
C ILE A 89 -7.07 -1.89 17.73
N SER A 90 -7.94 -2.48 18.56
CA SER A 90 -7.95 -2.28 20.01
C SER A 90 -7.01 -3.28 20.68
N TRP A 91 -6.52 -2.98 21.88
CA TRP A 91 -5.77 -3.94 22.69
C TRP A 91 -6.54 -5.24 22.96
N GLN A 92 -7.88 -5.19 22.98
CA GLN A 92 -8.73 -6.37 23.12
C GLN A 92 -8.67 -7.30 21.90
N ASP A 93 -8.28 -6.76 20.74
CA ASP A 93 -8.08 -7.56 19.54
C ASP A 93 -6.72 -8.27 19.55
N LEU A 94 -5.77 -7.86 20.39
CA LEU A 94 -4.43 -8.44 20.46
C LEU A 94 -4.44 -9.71 21.32
N TYR A 95 -4.40 -10.88 20.68
CA TYR A 95 -4.12 -12.14 21.36
C TYR A 95 -2.65 -12.26 21.73
N GLU A 96 -1.77 -11.74 20.87
CA GLU A 96 -0.34 -11.63 21.12
C GLU A 96 0.11 -10.19 20.82
N PRO A 97 1.05 -9.63 21.62
CA PRO A 97 1.55 -8.28 21.41
C PRO A 97 2.20 -8.13 20.03
N ILE A 98 2.39 -6.89 19.60
CA ILE A 98 3.16 -6.59 18.40
C ILE A 98 4.62 -6.76 18.76
N GLN A 99 5.23 -7.84 18.26
CA GLN A 99 6.62 -8.21 18.52
C GLN A 99 7.49 -7.85 17.33
N ILE A 100 8.56 -7.12 17.56
CA ILE A 100 9.64 -6.90 16.59
C ILE A 100 10.78 -7.82 16.98
N SER A 101 11.17 -8.74 16.11
CA SER A 101 12.33 -9.61 16.29
C SER A 101 13.46 -9.23 15.32
N VAL A 102 14.68 -9.40 15.79
CA VAL A 102 15.91 -9.10 15.07
C VAL A 102 16.73 -10.37 14.95
N GLU A 103 17.03 -10.79 13.73
CA GLU A 103 17.98 -11.89 13.49
C GLU A 103 19.38 -11.35 13.21
N GLY A 104 20.39 -11.97 13.82
CA GLY A 104 21.81 -11.66 13.58
C GLY A 104 22.46 -10.70 14.58
N GLY A 105 21.76 -10.32 15.65
CA GLY A 105 22.36 -9.59 16.76
C GLY A 105 21.39 -9.31 17.91
N ASN A 106 21.81 -8.45 18.83
CA ASN A 106 21.07 -8.18 20.07
C ASN A 106 20.50 -6.77 20.10
N ILE A 107 19.23 -6.65 20.48
CA ILE A 107 18.57 -5.38 20.77
C ILE A 107 19.07 -4.88 22.14
N LEU A 108 19.73 -3.72 22.13
CA LEU A 108 20.32 -3.10 23.32
C LEU A 108 19.36 -2.11 23.98
N ASP A 109 18.57 -1.42 23.16
CA ASP A 109 17.58 -0.45 23.60
C ASP A 109 16.53 -0.25 22.53
N ALA A 110 15.36 0.24 22.94
CA ALA A 110 14.28 0.53 22.01
C ALA A 110 13.33 1.59 22.56
N THR A 111 13.01 2.55 21.69
CA THR A 111 12.24 3.74 22.05
C THR A 111 11.17 4.01 21.00
N ILE A 112 9.96 4.30 21.43
CA ILE A 112 8.90 4.79 20.54
C ILE A 112 9.14 6.28 20.30
N VAL A 113 9.52 6.66 19.08
CA VAL A 113 9.92 8.04 18.74
C VAL A 113 8.79 8.87 18.15
N ASP A 114 7.79 8.23 17.55
CA ASP A 114 6.63 8.88 16.95
C ASP A 114 5.40 8.03 17.24
N ARG A 115 4.35 8.65 17.79
CA ARG A 115 3.09 7.98 18.10
C ARG A 115 1.91 8.95 17.98
N PRO A 116 0.72 8.47 17.56
CA PRO A 116 -0.50 9.27 17.63
C PRO A 116 -0.75 9.72 19.07
N THR A 117 -1.24 10.95 19.25
CA THR A 117 -1.56 11.52 20.58
C THR A 117 -2.54 10.63 21.37
N GLU A 118 -3.42 9.92 20.67
CA GLU A 118 -4.44 9.04 21.26
C GLU A 118 -3.95 7.60 21.49
N ALA A 119 -2.80 7.23 20.90
CA ALA A 119 -2.18 5.92 21.07
C ALA A 119 -1.49 5.86 22.43
N ASN A 120 -2.28 5.69 23.49
CA ASN A 120 -1.76 5.33 24.80
C ASN A 120 -1.24 3.89 24.72
N PHE A 121 0.02 3.66 25.08
CA PHE A 121 0.56 2.30 25.17
C PHE A 121 0.24 1.78 26.57
N LEU A 122 -0.34 0.58 26.67
CA LEU A 122 -0.77 0.03 27.97
C LEU A 122 0.40 -0.33 28.88
N THR A 123 1.61 -0.33 28.35
CA THR A 123 2.83 -0.61 29.09
C THR A 123 3.89 0.32 28.51
N ASP A 124 4.31 1.32 29.28
CA ASP A 124 5.50 2.12 28.98
C ASP A 124 6.79 1.26 29.04
N GLU A 125 6.67 0.00 29.42
CA GLU A 125 7.75 -0.99 29.41
C GLU A 125 7.49 -2.00 28.30
N ALA A 126 8.03 -1.70 27.12
CA ALA A 126 8.20 -2.71 26.11
C ALA A 126 9.05 -3.86 26.70
N LYS A 127 8.54 -5.09 26.62
CA LYS A 127 9.29 -6.25 27.15
C LYS A 127 10.43 -6.53 26.20
N LEU A 128 11.63 -6.12 26.59
CA LEU A 128 12.86 -6.34 25.85
C LEU A 128 13.42 -7.73 26.20
N THR A 129 13.58 -8.58 25.20
CA THR A 129 14.49 -9.72 25.21
C THR A 129 15.73 -9.39 24.40
N ASP A 130 16.74 -10.26 24.43
CA ASP A 130 17.98 -10.04 23.69
C ASP A 130 17.73 -9.85 22.17
N ASP A 131 16.73 -10.52 21.62
CA ASP A 131 16.45 -10.60 20.19
C ASP A 131 15.11 -9.98 19.76
N SER A 132 14.27 -9.59 20.73
CA SER A 132 12.91 -9.16 20.42
C SER A 132 12.39 -8.11 21.38
N ILE A 133 11.38 -7.39 20.92
CA ILE A 133 10.68 -6.42 21.74
C ILE A 133 9.19 -6.46 21.45
N ALA A 134 8.38 -6.47 22.51
CA ALA A 134 6.93 -6.56 22.41
C ALA A 134 6.23 -5.27 22.86
N PHE A 135 5.24 -4.83 22.07
CA PHE A 135 4.43 -3.65 22.31
C PHE A 135 2.93 -3.98 22.32
N SER A 136 2.15 -3.26 23.11
CA SER A 136 0.68 -3.40 23.18
C SER A 136 0.01 -2.02 23.17
N PRO A 137 -0.22 -1.43 21.97
CA PRO A 137 -0.95 -0.18 21.87
C PRO A 137 -2.39 -0.39 22.38
N ARG A 138 -2.93 0.60 23.11
CA ARG A 138 -4.32 0.55 23.58
C ARG A 138 -5.30 0.61 22.42
N LEU A 139 -5.02 1.48 21.46
CA LEU A 139 -5.82 1.69 20.27
C LEU A 139 -4.90 2.15 19.13
N LEU A 140 -5.12 1.61 17.94
CA LEU A 140 -4.47 2.04 16.71
C LEU A 140 -5.54 2.20 15.63
N ASN A 141 -5.91 3.46 15.33
CA ASN A 141 -6.98 3.75 14.37
C ASN A 141 -6.53 3.44 12.93
N SER A 142 -7.51 3.35 12.02
CA SER A 142 -7.25 3.17 10.59
C SER A 142 -6.35 4.30 10.05
N GLY A 143 -5.22 3.94 9.46
CA GLY A 143 -4.25 4.88 8.89
C GLY A 143 -3.24 5.45 9.90
N GLU A 144 -3.40 5.17 11.18
CA GLU A 144 -2.42 5.55 12.19
C GLU A 144 -1.19 4.65 12.16
N ALA A 145 -0.07 5.21 12.59
CA ALA A 145 1.20 4.52 12.67
C ALA A 145 2.01 5.04 13.84
N PHE A 146 2.87 4.18 14.38
CA PHE A 146 3.89 4.55 15.34
C PHE A 146 5.26 4.08 14.84
N THR A 147 6.30 4.72 15.34
CA THR A 147 7.68 4.44 14.93
C THR A 147 8.51 4.04 16.13
N VAL A 148 9.19 2.91 16.00
CA VAL A 148 10.10 2.34 17.00
C VAL A 148 11.52 2.51 16.50
N GLN A 149 12.36 3.12 17.31
CA GLN A 149 13.78 3.21 17.12
C GLN A 149 14.46 2.12 17.95
N LEU A 150 15.25 1.27 17.31
CA LEU A 150 15.99 0.17 17.90
C LEU A 150 17.47 0.50 17.85
N LEU A 151 18.14 0.41 19.00
CA LEU A 151 19.59 0.36 19.09
C LEU A 151 20.00 -1.10 19.26
N LEU A 152 20.86 -1.59 18.38
CA LEU A 152 21.30 -2.99 18.38
C LEU A 152 22.77 -3.12 18.02
N ASP A 153 23.37 -4.27 18.32
CA ASP A 153 24.74 -4.61 17.93
C ASP A 153 24.74 -5.83 17.01
N ALA A 154 24.99 -5.60 15.71
CA ALA A 154 24.92 -6.62 14.66
C ALA A 154 25.61 -6.17 13.36
N GLU A 155 26.32 -7.08 12.69
CA GLU A 155 26.92 -6.79 11.37
C GLU A 155 25.86 -6.76 10.26
N LYS A 156 24.97 -7.77 10.25
CA LYS A 156 23.83 -7.89 9.34
C LYS A 156 22.58 -8.13 10.16
N VAL A 157 21.47 -7.54 9.72
CA VAL A 157 20.20 -7.60 10.44
C VAL A 157 19.07 -7.89 9.50
N SER A 158 18.25 -8.87 9.86
CA SER A 158 16.89 -9.02 9.36
C SER A 158 15.93 -8.61 10.48
N VAL A 159 14.95 -7.76 10.16
CA VAL A 159 13.88 -7.39 11.08
C VAL A 159 12.62 -8.13 10.66
N GLU A 160 11.90 -8.66 11.61
CA GLU A 160 10.57 -9.23 11.39
C GLU A 160 9.60 -8.67 12.43
N VAL A 161 8.35 -8.42 12.03
CA VAL A 161 7.29 -8.01 12.94
C VAL A 161 6.18 -9.06 12.91
N ARG A 162 5.84 -9.59 14.09
CA ARG A 162 4.80 -10.59 14.29
C ARG A 162 3.77 -10.08 15.30
N SER A 163 2.53 -10.50 15.12
CA SER A 163 1.46 -10.26 16.08
C SER A 163 0.28 -11.18 15.76
N ARG A 164 -0.52 -11.51 16.77
CA ARG A 164 -1.76 -12.25 16.60
C ARG A 164 -2.94 -11.36 16.97
N ILE A 165 -3.67 -10.91 15.96
CA ILE A 165 -4.78 -9.97 16.10
C ILE A 165 -6.08 -10.60 15.60
N ALA A 166 -7.14 -10.48 16.39
CA ALA A 166 -8.47 -10.95 16.04
C ALA A 166 -8.98 -10.26 14.76
N GLY A 167 -9.51 -11.04 13.83
CA GLY A 167 -10.10 -10.51 12.59
C GLY A 167 -9.11 -9.97 11.56
N LEU A 168 -7.81 -10.31 11.66
CA LEU A 168 -6.84 -9.98 10.62
C LEU A 168 -7.30 -10.50 9.25
N SER A 169 -7.44 -9.59 8.30
CA SER A 169 -7.83 -9.95 6.93
C SER A 169 -6.70 -10.62 6.16
N ARG A 170 -5.47 -10.52 6.66
CA ARG A 170 -4.23 -11.13 6.12
C ARG A 170 -3.12 -11.08 7.17
N PRO A 171 -2.04 -11.86 7.00
CA PRO A 171 -0.87 -11.78 7.87
C PRO A 171 -0.24 -10.38 7.91
N VAL A 172 0.47 -10.10 9.00
CA VAL A 172 1.29 -8.89 9.17
C VAL A 172 2.32 -8.85 8.05
N GLY A 173 2.35 -7.74 7.30
CA GLY A 173 3.13 -7.64 6.07
C GLY A 173 4.15 -6.50 6.09
N ASP A 174 5.21 -6.65 5.30
CA ASP A 174 6.10 -5.55 4.96
C ASP A 174 5.40 -4.60 3.95
N LEU A 175 5.20 -3.34 4.36
CA LEU A 175 4.60 -2.25 3.60
C LEU A 175 5.25 -2.09 2.22
N GLU A 176 6.56 -2.26 2.09
CA GLU A 176 7.25 -2.07 0.81
C GLU A 176 6.92 -3.20 -0.17
N GLY A 177 7.00 -4.45 0.30
CA GLY A 177 6.55 -5.61 -0.48
C GLY A 177 5.10 -5.46 -0.93
N MET A 178 4.25 -4.93 -0.06
CA MET A 178 2.82 -4.80 -0.32
C MET A 178 2.42 -3.64 -1.20
N ARG A 179 3.05 -2.46 -1.07
CA ARG A 179 2.78 -1.32 -1.96
C ARG A 179 3.08 -1.72 -3.40
N ASN A 180 4.21 -2.40 -3.61
CA ASN A 180 4.61 -2.92 -4.91
C ASN A 180 3.63 -3.98 -5.44
N ALA A 181 3.16 -4.89 -4.59
CA ALA A 181 2.18 -5.91 -5.00
C ALA A 181 0.81 -5.30 -5.34
N ARG A 182 0.30 -4.38 -4.51
CA ARG A 182 -0.99 -3.71 -4.71
C ARG A 182 -0.97 -2.82 -5.95
N GLN A 183 0.10 -2.05 -6.16
CA GLN A 183 0.28 -1.22 -7.34
C GLN A 183 0.33 -2.08 -8.62
N LYS A 184 1.10 -3.17 -8.61
CA LYS A 184 1.13 -4.12 -9.75
C LYS A 184 -0.23 -4.75 -10.02
N LYS A 185 -0.97 -5.14 -8.97
CA LYS A 185 -2.31 -5.72 -9.12
C LYS A 185 -3.31 -4.69 -9.68
N ALA A 186 -3.36 -3.48 -9.13
CA ALA A 186 -4.21 -2.40 -9.63
C ALA A 186 -3.90 -2.05 -11.09
N GLN A 187 -2.61 -1.97 -11.44
CA GLN A 187 -2.18 -1.75 -12.82
C GLN A 187 -2.65 -2.86 -13.76
N ARG A 188 -2.53 -4.14 -13.37
CA ARG A 188 -3.06 -5.26 -14.16
C ARG A 188 -4.58 -5.20 -14.35
N TRP A 189 -5.33 -4.81 -13.31
CA TRP A 189 -6.78 -4.65 -13.39
C TRP A 189 -7.18 -3.49 -14.29
N ALA A 190 -6.52 -2.33 -14.17
CA ALA A 190 -6.78 -1.17 -15.01
C ALA A 190 -6.52 -1.48 -16.49
N VAL A 191 -5.43 -2.19 -16.81
CA VAL A 191 -5.13 -2.63 -18.18
C VAL A 191 -6.22 -3.58 -18.70
N ARG A 192 -6.64 -4.58 -17.93
CA ARG A 192 -7.70 -5.51 -18.34
C ARG A 192 -9.02 -4.80 -18.57
N PHE A 193 -9.40 -3.90 -17.67
CA PHE A 193 -10.63 -3.11 -17.80
C PHE A 193 -10.57 -2.18 -19.01
N GLY A 194 -9.42 -1.55 -19.26
CA GLY A 194 -9.20 -0.73 -20.46
C GLY A 194 -9.34 -1.52 -21.76
N ILE A 195 -8.83 -2.76 -21.81
CA ILE A 195 -8.98 -3.66 -22.97
C ILE A 195 -10.45 -4.06 -23.18
N VAL A 196 -11.15 -4.46 -22.11
CA VAL A 196 -12.58 -4.84 -22.23
C VAL A 196 -13.42 -3.65 -22.68
N LEU A 197 -13.16 -2.46 -22.12
CA LEU A 197 -13.86 -1.23 -22.50
C LEU A 197 -13.58 -0.83 -23.94
N SER A 198 -12.33 -0.93 -24.41
CA SER A 198 -11.97 -0.59 -25.79
C SER A 198 -12.61 -1.56 -26.78
N VAL A 199 -12.57 -2.87 -26.52
CA VAL A 199 -13.25 -3.89 -27.35
C VAL A 199 -14.74 -3.61 -27.41
N THR A 200 -15.37 -3.32 -26.26
CA THR A 200 -16.81 -3.01 -26.18
C THR A 200 -17.17 -1.79 -27.05
N LEU A 201 -16.38 -0.70 -26.96
CA LEU A 201 -16.58 0.50 -27.76
C LEU A 201 -16.38 0.25 -29.27
N VAL A 202 -15.39 -0.56 -29.64
CA VAL A 202 -15.15 -0.95 -31.05
C VAL A 202 -16.32 -1.76 -31.59
N THR A 203 -16.81 -2.76 -30.84
CA THR A 203 -17.99 -3.53 -31.25
C THR A 203 -19.25 -2.68 -31.36
N LEU A 204 -19.44 -1.72 -30.45
CA LEU A 204 -20.54 -0.74 -30.55
C LEU A 204 -20.40 0.14 -31.78
N GLY A 205 -19.18 0.60 -32.10
CA GLY A 205 -18.90 1.37 -33.31
C GLY A 205 -19.17 0.60 -34.60
N ILE A 206 -18.74 -0.67 -34.68
CA ILE A 206 -19.02 -1.55 -35.83
C ILE A 206 -20.53 -1.79 -35.97
N SER A 207 -21.21 -2.08 -34.86
CA SER A 207 -22.66 -2.29 -34.86
C SER A 207 -23.41 -1.04 -35.34
N ALA A 208 -23.06 0.14 -34.82
CA ALA A 208 -23.61 1.40 -35.28
C ALA A 208 -23.40 1.61 -36.80
N ARG A 209 -22.25 1.18 -37.33
CA ARG A 209 -21.95 1.26 -38.75
C ARG A 209 -22.83 0.33 -39.59
N LEU A 210 -22.98 -0.94 -39.16
CA LEU A 210 -23.81 -1.94 -39.85
C LEU A 210 -25.30 -1.54 -39.88
N PHE A 211 -25.80 -0.87 -38.84
CA PHE A 211 -27.18 -0.41 -38.76
C PHE A 211 -27.43 0.98 -39.36
N GLY A 212 -26.44 1.58 -40.04
CA GLY A 212 -26.62 2.84 -40.77
C GLY A 212 -26.64 4.11 -39.90
N PHE A 213 -26.09 4.06 -38.68
CA PHE A 213 -25.90 5.21 -37.78
C PHE A 213 -24.57 5.96 -38.03
N ALA A 214 -23.88 5.61 -39.11
CA ALA A 214 -22.46 5.87 -39.31
C ALA A 214 -22.09 7.37 -39.41
N ASP A 215 -22.97 8.21 -39.92
CA ASP A 215 -22.55 9.55 -40.38
C ASP A 215 -22.46 10.60 -39.26
N LYS A 216 -22.96 10.32 -38.04
CA LYS A 216 -22.90 11.29 -36.93
C LYS A 216 -22.19 10.80 -35.66
N ILE A 217 -22.22 9.50 -35.37
CA ILE A 217 -21.80 8.98 -34.05
C ILE A 217 -20.43 8.29 -34.09
N THR A 218 -20.06 7.70 -35.24
CA THR A 218 -18.80 6.96 -35.43
C THR A 218 -17.52 7.74 -35.11
N PRO A 219 -17.35 9.02 -35.53
CA PRO A 219 -16.12 9.75 -35.21
C PRO A 219 -15.99 10.04 -33.71
N LEU A 220 -17.11 10.26 -33.02
CA LEU A 220 -17.13 10.53 -31.58
C LEU A 220 -16.74 9.29 -30.77
N ILE A 221 -17.26 8.11 -31.13
CA ILE A 221 -16.93 6.83 -30.48
C ILE A 221 -15.45 6.47 -30.73
N GLY A 222 -14.96 6.66 -31.97
CA GLY A 222 -13.56 6.43 -32.30
C GLY A 222 -12.60 7.31 -31.50
N LEU A 223 -12.94 8.60 -31.34
CA LEU A 223 -12.11 9.55 -30.59
C LEU A 223 -12.15 9.28 -29.08
N LEU A 224 -13.31 8.90 -28.52
CA LEU A 224 -13.43 8.46 -27.12
C LEU A 224 -12.64 7.19 -26.83
N ALA A 225 -12.67 6.20 -27.73
CA ALA A 225 -11.89 4.97 -27.59
C ALA A 225 -10.38 5.25 -27.63
N LEU A 226 -9.94 6.15 -28.50
CA LEU A 226 -8.53 6.54 -28.64
C LEU A 226 -8.07 7.35 -27.42
N MET A 227 -8.89 8.29 -26.92
CA MET A 227 -8.62 9.05 -25.70
C MET A 227 -8.53 8.16 -24.47
N LEU A 228 -9.45 7.20 -24.30
CA LEU A 228 -9.41 6.24 -23.20
C LEU A 228 -8.17 5.32 -23.28
N GLY A 229 -7.79 4.90 -24.49
CA GLY A 229 -6.57 4.13 -24.73
C GLY A 229 -5.30 4.90 -24.38
N VAL A 230 -5.20 6.16 -24.80
CA VAL A 230 -4.07 7.05 -24.49
C VAL A 230 -4.03 7.40 -23.00
N CYS A 231 -5.17 7.71 -22.37
CA CYS A 231 -5.24 7.96 -20.93
C CYS A 231 -4.80 6.74 -20.12
N ALA A 232 -5.22 5.53 -20.50
CA ALA A 232 -4.77 4.29 -19.86
C ALA A 232 -3.24 4.11 -20.03
N GLY A 233 -2.70 4.37 -21.23
CA GLY A 233 -1.27 4.32 -21.50
C GLY A 233 -0.45 5.33 -20.67
N VAL A 234 -0.92 6.57 -20.57
CA VAL A 234 -0.25 7.65 -19.82
C VAL A 234 -0.33 7.40 -18.30
N LEU A 235 -1.45 6.90 -17.78
CA LEU A 235 -1.56 6.50 -16.38
C LEU A 235 -0.60 5.36 -16.03
N THR A 236 -0.38 4.42 -16.96
CA THR A 236 0.62 3.36 -16.77
C THR A 236 2.06 3.85 -16.85
N SER A 237 2.39 4.86 -17.68
CA SER A 237 3.75 5.40 -17.77
C SER A 237 4.09 6.34 -16.62
N ALA A 238 3.14 7.16 -16.16
CA ALA A 238 3.33 8.06 -15.03
C ALA A 238 3.57 7.30 -13.71
N THR A 239 2.89 6.17 -13.52
CA THR A 239 3.10 5.30 -12.35
C THR A 239 4.45 4.57 -12.40
N ALA A 240 4.97 4.26 -13.59
CA ALA A 240 6.31 3.69 -13.76
C ALA A 240 7.44 4.72 -13.47
N SER A 241 7.28 5.97 -13.91
CA SER A 241 8.25 7.04 -13.68
C SER A 241 8.37 7.44 -12.19
N LYS A 242 7.25 7.47 -11.46
CA LYS A 242 7.26 7.78 -10.01
C LYS A 242 7.91 6.68 -9.18
N ALA A 243 7.92 5.44 -9.68
CA ALA A 243 8.59 4.31 -9.02
C ALA A 243 10.11 4.32 -9.21
N SER A 244 10.64 4.87 -10.31
CA SER A 244 12.09 4.97 -10.53
C SER A 244 12.71 6.16 -9.79
N ARG A 245 11.98 7.28 -9.67
CA ARG A 245 12.47 8.48 -8.97
C ARG A 245 12.62 8.31 -7.45
N GLY A 246 11.93 7.35 -6.84
CA GLY A 246 12.03 7.06 -5.40
C GLY A 246 13.30 6.30 -5.00
N ARG A 247 14.11 5.80 -5.93
CA ARG A 247 15.38 5.10 -5.63
C ARG A 247 16.62 6.00 -5.62
N GLY A 248 16.48 7.28 -5.95
CA GLY A 248 17.63 8.16 -6.25
C GLY A 248 18.03 9.18 -5.18
N VAL A 249 17.44 9.18 -3.98
CA VAL A 249 17.65 10.25 -2.97
C VAL A 249 18.33 9.76 -1.68
N GLU A 250 18.86 8.54 -1.62
CA GLU A 250 19.62 8.04 -0.45
C GLU A 250 21.13 7.93 -0.69
N LEU A 251 21.73 8.93 -1.35
CA LEU A 251 23.19 9.08 -1.39
C LEU A 251 23.58 10.56 -1.28
N ILE A 252 23.33 11.19 -0.13
CA ILE A 252 24.16 12.25 0.48
C ILE A 252 24.08 12.08 2.00
#